data_AF-A0A1W9LXT1-F1
#
_entry.id   AF-A0A1W9LXT1-F1
#
_cell.length_a   1.000
_cell.length_b   1.000
_cell.length_c   1.000
_cell.angle_alpha   90.00
_cell.angle_beta   90.00
_cell.angle_gamma   90.00
#
_symmetry.space_group_name_H-M   'P 1'
#
loop_
_entity.id
_entity.type
_entity.pdbx_description
1 polymer ?
#
loop_
_entity_poly.entity_id
_entity_poly.type
_entity_poly.pdbx_seq_one_letter_code
_entity_poly.pdbx_strand_id
1 'polypeptide(L)'
;MADLQRWRVPESGIDGYVRQVVRLLEAQAKTTLQKNDIPQNFIASYRTMIPAIAWQESCFRQFVVRNNQLTCLLSSNNSSVGLMQVNMRVWRGLYDQERLRWDINYNAAAGCEIATMYLKDYALRERKGEKKPDNETVVRLVYAMYHGGPAQAKKYLERERAGKLSDIDRLFWEKYKWVTNASWDKIDRCLGEGDSPLAVLPGSSLINVQ
;
A
#
# COMPACT_ATOMS: atom_id res chain seq x y z
N MET A 1 -6.11 -5.33 -24.35
CA MET A 1 -7.42 -5.63 -23.73
C MET A 1 -7.42 -6.95 -22.95
N ALA A 2 -6.98 -8.08 -23.54
CA ALA A 2 -6.93 -9.38 -22.83
C ALA A 2 -6.10 -9.35 -21.53
N ASP A 3 -4.95 -8.67 -21.53
CA ASP A 3 -4.09 -8.55 -20.34
C ASP A 3 -4.72 -7.77 -19.19
N LEU A 4 -5.63 -6.82 -19.45
CA LEU A 4 -6.30 -6.03 -18.40
C LEU A 4 -7.36 -6.86 -17.66
N GLN A 5 -8.09 -7.70 -18.40
CA GLN A 5 -9.14 -8.57 -17.83
C GLN A 5 -8.56 -9.59 -16.85
N ARG A 6 -7.32 -10.01 -17.05
CA ARG A 6 -6.59 -10.89 -16.12
C ARG A 6 -6.43 -10.28 -14.72
N TRP A 7 -6.46 -8.96 -14.60
CA TRP A 7 -6.29 -8.23 -13.34
C TRP A 7 -7.61 -7.69 -12.76
N ARG A 8 -8.74 -8.03 -13.39
CA ARG A 8 -10.07 -7.84 -12.82
C ARG A 8 -10.25 -8.82 -11.66
N VAL A 9 -10.79 -8.34 -10.53
CA VAL A 9 -11.24 -9.23 -9.44
C VAL A 9 -12.31 -10.17 -10.00
N PRO A 10 -12.10 -11.50 -9.94
CA PRO A 10 -13.06 -12.45 -10.47
C PRO A 10 -14.24 -12.62 -9.50
N GLU A 11 -15.41 -13.03 -10.01
CA GLU A 11 -16.58 -13.34 -9.18
C GLU A 11 -16.39 -14.59 -8.32
N SER A 12 -15.52 -15.51 -8.76
CA SER A 12 -15.11 -16.71 -8.04
C SER A 12 -13.60 -16.95 -8.18
N GLY A 13 -13.01 -17.76 -7.30
CA GLY A 13 -11.56 -18.03 -7.35
C GLY A 13 -10.69 -16.86 -6.88
N ILE A 14 -11.19 -16.08 -5.91
CA ILE A 14 -10.49 -14.96 -5.27
C ILE A 14 -9.08 -15.35 -4.81
N ASP A 15 -8.90 -16.54 -4.24
CA ASP A 15 -7.59 -17.07 -3.86
C ASP A 15 -6.57 -17.09 -4.99
N GLY A 16 -6.98 -17.48 -6.20
CA GLY A 16 -6.13 -17.51 -7.38
C GLY A 16 -5.69 -16.10 -7.79
N TYR A 17 -6.63 -15.15 -7.72
CA TYR A 17 -6.38 -13.74 -7.96
C TYR A 17 -5.39 -13.14 -6.94
N VAL A 18 -5.64 -13.34 -5.64
CA VAL A 18 -4.76 -12.83 -4.57
C VAL A 18 -3.36 -13.39 -4.72
N ARG A 19 -3.20 -14.70 -4.93
CA ARG A 19 -1.87 -15.30 -5.20
C ARG A 19 -1.18 -14.68 -6.41
N GLN A 20 -1.92 -14.34 -7.45
CA GLN A 20 -1.34 -13.68 -8.63
C GLN A 20 -0.85 -12.26 -8.32
N VAL A 21 -1.64 -11.45 -7.60
CA VAL A 21 -1.26 -10.08 -7.22
C VAL A 21 -0.12 -10.07 -6.22
N VAL A 22 -0.13 -10.96 -5.22
CA VAL A 22 0.96 -11.08 -4.24
C VAL A 22 2.28 -11.44 -4.92
N ARG A 23 2.29 -12.41 -5.84
CA ARG A 23 3.50 -12.75 -6.63
C ARG A 23 4.02 -11.56 -7.44
N LEU A 24 3.13 -10.75 -8.01
CA LEU A 24 3.51 -9.52 -8.71
C LEU A 24 4.22 -8.55 -7.74
N LEU A 25 3.61 -8.29 -6.58
CA LEU A 25 4.14 -7.39 -5.57
C LEU A 25 5.48 -7.87 -5.01
N GLU A 26 5.63 -9.17 -4.76
CA GLU A 26 6.89 -9.78 -4.33
C GLU A 26 7.99 -9.66 -5.40
N ALA A 27 7.65 -9.82 -6.67
CA ALA A 27 8.60 -9.66 -7.77
C ALA A 27 9.07 -8.20 -7.91
N GLN A 28 8.16 -7.24 -7.76
CA GLN A 28 8.52 -5.82 -7.75
C GLN A 28 9.34 -5.46 -6.50
N ALA A 29 8.94 -5.92 -5.31
CA ALA A 29 9.70 -5.74 -4.08
C ALA A 29 11.13 -6.29 -4.20
N LYS A 30 11.30 -7.49 -4.79
CA LYS A 30 12.62 -8.08 -5.07
C LYS A 30 13.44 -7.22 -6.03
N THR A 31 12.83 -6.71 -7.09
CA THR A 31 13.50 -5.83 -8.07
C THR A 31 13.97 -4.54 -7.40
N THR A 32 13.14 -3.93 -6.55
CA THR A 32 13.50 -2.72 -5.81
C THR A 32 14.61 -2.98 -4.79
N LEU A 33 14.56 -4.12 -4.08
CA LEU A 33 15.63 -4.56 -3.16
C LEU A 33 16.97 -4.73 -3.87
N GLN A 34 17.00 -5.26 -5.09
CA GLN A 34 18.25 -5.45 -5.84
C GLN A 34 18.90 -4.12 -6.26
N LYS A 35 18.10 -3.07 -6.41
CA LYS A 35 18.55 -1.73 -6.83
C LYS A 35 18.87 -0.81 -5.64
N ASN A 36 18.57 -1.23 -4.42
CA ASN A 36 18.66 -0.39 -3.23
C ASN A 36 19.38 -1.11 -2.10
N ASP A 37 20.26 -0.38 -1.41
CA ASP A 37 20.92 -0.88 -0.21
C ASP A 37 19.95 -0.82 0.99
N ILE A 38 19.08 -1.83 1.10
CA ILE A 38 18.20 -2.04 2.24
C ILE A 38 18.91 -2.97 3.23
N PRO A 39 18.98 -2.64 4.55
CA PRO A 39 19.65 -3.45 5.54
C PRO A 39 19.16 -4.90 5.53
N GLN A 40 20.10 -5.86 5.59
CA GLN A 40 19.80 -7.30 5.54
C GLN A 40 18.76 -7.72 6.57
N ASN A 41 18.84 -7.17 7.78
CA ASN A 41 17.91 -7.45 8.86
C ASN A 41 16.48 -6.92 8.62
N PHE A 42 16.27 -6.06 7.62
CA PHE A 42 14.96 -5.50 7.26
C PHE A 42 14.33 -6.14 6.02
N ILE A 43 15.08 -6.96 5.25
CA ILE A 43 14.61 -7.53 3.97
C ILE A 43 13.31 -8.32 4.13
N ALA A 44 13.20 -9.13 5.19
CA ALA A 44 11.99 -9.90 5.47
C ALA A 44 10.79 -8.97 5.72
N SER A 45 10.96 -7.96 6.59
CA SER A 45 9.92 -6.96 6.87
C SER A 45 9.51 -6.18 5.62
N TYR A 46 10.47 -5.83 4.76
CA TYR A 46 10.18 -5.16 3.48
C TYR A 46 9.31 -6.02 2.56
N ARG A 47 9.63 -7.30 2.39
CA ARG A 47 8.84 -8.23 1.55
C ARG A 47 7.41 -8.40 2.04
N THR A 48 7.20 -8.40 3.36
CA THR A 48 5.87 -8.45 3.99
C THR A 48 5.14 -7.10 3.88
N MET A 49 5.86 -6.00 4.02
CA MET A 49 5.30 -4.65 4.02
C MET A 49 4.64 -4.30 2.68
N ILE A 50 5.25 -4.64 1.55
CA ILE A 50 4.73 -4.24 0.23
C ILE A 50 3.31 -4.82 -0.05
N PRO A 51 3.04 -6.13 0.11
CA PRO A 51 1.69 -6.66 0.03
C PRO A 51 0.74 -6.08 1.07
N ALA A 52 1.21 -5.79 2.29
CA ALA A 52 0.37 -5.17 3.31
C ALA A 52 -0.09 -3.76 2.92
N ILE A 53 0.78 -2.96 2.29
CA ILE A 53 0.42 -1.63 1.78
C ILE A 53 -0.61 -1.79 0.66
N ALA A 54 -0.38 -2.64 -0.34
CA ALA A 54 -1.33 -2.83 -1.43
C ALA A 54 -2.70 -3.36 -0.95
N TRP A 55 -2.70 -4.22 0.07
CA TRP A 55 -3.94 -4.66 0.72
C TRP A 55 -4.68 -3.47 1.35
N GLN A 56 -3.99 -2.70 2.19
CA GLN A 56 -4.59 -1.57 2.88
C GLN A 56 -5.09 -0.48 1.92
N GLU A 57 -4.37 -0.22 0.84
CA GLU A 57 -4.67 0.87 -0.09
C GLU A 57 -5.76 0.52 -1.11
N SER A 58 -5.78 -0.71 -1.63
CA SER A 58 -6.67 -1.06 -2.74
C SER A 58 -7.43 -2.36 -2.57
N CYS A 59 -7.16 -3.12 -1.50
CA CYS A 59 -7.56 -4.51 -1.39
C CYS A 59 -7.15 -5.32 -2.63
N PHE A 60 -5.92 -5.10 -3.07
CA PHE A 60 -5.31 -5.70 -4.25
C PHE A 60 -5.92 -5.32 -5.60
N ARG A 61 -6.83 -4.34 -5.66
CA ARG A 61 -7.49 -3.92 -6.90
C ARG A 61 -6.65 -2.92 -7.68
N GLN A 62 -6.25 -3.27 -8.90
CA GLN A 62 -5.88 -2.27 -9.92
C GLN A 62 -7.11 -1.71 -10.64
N PHE A 63 -8.07 -2.59 -10.94
CA PHE A 63 -9.23 -2.29 -11.77
C PHE A 63 -10.53 -2.61 -11.04
N VAL A 64 -11.57 -1.86 -11.39
CA VAL A 64 -12.95 -2.04 -10.92
C VAL A 64 -13.90 -1.97 -12.12
N VAL A 65 -15.07 -2.59 -11.99
CA VAL A 65 -16.14 -2.44 -12.99
C VAL A 65 -17.05 -1.30 -12.53
N ARG A 66 -17.23 -0.29 -13.39
CA ARG A 66 -18.18 0.81 -13.19
C ARG A 66 -18.99 0.98 -14.46
N ASN A 67 -20.31 1.11 -14.35
CA ASN A 67 -21.21 1.22 -15.51
C ASN A 67 -20.95 0.12 -16.56
N ASN A 68 -20.76 -1.11 -16.09
CA ASN A 68 -20.46 -2.29 -16.93
C ASN A 68 -19.15 -2.20 -17.74
N GLN A 69 -18.24 -1.28 -17.39
CA GLN A 69 -16.93 -1.10 -18.03
C GLN A 69 -15.80 -1.27 -17.02
N LEU A 70 -14.74 -1.98 -17.43
CA LEU A 70 -13.53 -2.11 -16.63
C LEU A 70 -12.76 -0.78 -16.67
N THR A 71 -12.47 -0.21 -15.51
CA THR A 71 -11.70 1.02 -15.36
C THR A 71 -10.69 0.89 -14.22
N CYS A 72 -9.68 1.76 -14.19
CA CYS A 72 -8.72 1.81 -13.09
C CYS A 72 -9.41 2.22 -11.78
N LEU A 73 -8.97 1.66 -10.66
CA LEU A 73 -9.42 2.09 -9.34
C LEU A 73 -8.91 3.52 -9.08
N LEU A 74 -9.82 4.41 -8.70
CA LEU A 74 -9.52 5.76 -8.24
C LEU A 74 -9.92 5.93 -6.79
N SER A 75 -9.14 6.71 -6.03
CA SER A 75 -9.54 7.17 -4.70
C SER A 75 -10.80 8.03 -4.77
N SER A 76 -11.49 8.23 -3.64
CA SER A 76 -12.73 9.01 -3.57
C SER A 76 -12.60 10.44 -4.11
N ASN A 77 -11.43 11.06 -3.96
CA ASN A 77 -11.11 12.39 -4.47
C ASN A 77 -10.38 12.40 -5.83
N ASN A 78 -10.30 11.25 -6.51
CA ASN A 78 -9.65 11.05 -7.81
C ASN A 78 -8.17 11.47 -7.87
N SER A 79 -7.46 11.49 -6.74
CA SER A 79 -6.04 11.86 -6.68
C SER A 79 -5.09 10.66 -6.76
N SER A 80 -5.53 9.51 -6.26
CA SER A 80 -4.75 8.26 -6.21
C SER A 80 -5.35 7.17 -7.08
N VAL A 81 -4.51 6.25 -7.54
CA VAL A 81 -4.85 5.28 -8.59
C VAL A 81 -4.25 3.90 -8.35
N GLY A 82 -5.04 2.86 -8.66
CA GLY A 82 -4.59 1.50 -8.87
C GLY A 82 -4.19 0.74 -7.60
N LEU A 83 -3.44 -0.33 -7.81
CA LEU A 83 -3.07 -1.35 -6.81
C LEU A 83 -2.40 -0.76 -5.56
N MET A 84 -1.56 0.25 -5.74
CA MET A 84 -0.79 0.89 -4.68
C MET A 84 -1.27 2.32 -4.38
N GLN A 85 -2.44 2.72 -4.91
CA GLN A 85 -3.05 4.04 -4.74
C GLN A 85 -2.06 5.22 -4.86
N VAL A 86 -1.23 5.19 -5.91
CA VAL A 86 -0.20 6.21 -6.14
C VAL A 86 -0.87 7.56 -6.44
N ASN A 87 -0.52 8.59 -5.66
CA ASN A 87 -1.08 9.94 -5.83
C ASN A 87 -0.50 10.65 -7.06
N MET A 88 -1.29 10.80 -8.13
CA MET A 88 -0.85 11.37 -9.40
C MET A 88 -0.50 12.85 -9.32
N ARG A 89 -1.02 13.59 -8.33
CA ARG A 89 -0.73 15.02 -8.16
C ARG A 89 0.63 15.23 -7.51
N VAL A 90 0.89 14.50 -6.43
CA VAL A 90 2.17 14.55 -5.69
C VAL A 90 3.32 14.06 -6.57
N TRP A 91 3.08 13.00 -7.33
CA TRP A 91 4.09 12.30 -8.12
C TRP A 91 4.12 12.71 -9.60
N ARG A 92 3.45 13.83 -9.94
CA ARG A 92 3.40 14.35 -11.31
C ARG A 92 4.80 14.73 -11.80
N GLY A 93 5.13 14.31 -13.02
CA GLY A 93 6.41 14.61 -13.66
C GLY A 93 7.54 13.63 -13.30
N LEU A 94 7.34 12.78 -12.28
CA LEU A 94 8.24 11.68 -11.95
C LEU A 94 7.72 10.34 -12.52
N TYR A 95 6.41 10.15 -12.51
CA TYR A 95 5.77 8.95 -13.03
C TYR A 95 4.79 9.26 -14.17
N ASP A 96 4.68 8.33 -15.10
CA ASP A 96 3.71 8.37 -16.20
C ASP A 96 2.30 8.04 -15.66
N GLN A 97 1.40 9.01 -15.74
CA GLN A 97 0.05 8.89 -15.18
C GLN A 97 -0.83 7.87 -15.91
N GLU A 98 -0.68 7.72 -17.23
CA GLU A 98 -1.45 6.73 -17.99
C GLU A 98 -0.99 5.32 -17.62
N ARG A 99 0.31 5.12 -17.47
CA ARG A 99 0.85 3.84 -17.02
C ARG A 99 0.47 3.52 -15.58
N LEU A 100 0.43 4.51 -14.68
CA LEU A 100 -0.09 4.30 -13.31
C LEU A 100 -1.53 3.76 -13.32
N ARG A 101 -2.37 4.21 -14.27
CA ARG A 101 -3.77 3.78 -14.41
C ARG A 101 -3.90 2.40 -15.05
N TRP A 102 -3.16 2.14 -16.11
CA TRP A 102 -3.44 1.00 -16.99
C TRP A 102 -2.41 -0.12 -16.97
N ASP A 103 -1.24 0.09 -16.35
CA ASP A 103 -0.20 -0.92 -16.20
C ASP A 103 -0.01 -1.25 -14.72
N ILE A 104 -0.55 -2.40 -14.29
CA ILE A 104 -0.44 -2.86 -12.90
C ILE A 104 1.01 -3.11 -12.47
N ASN A 105 1.89 -3.52 -13.39
CA ASN A 105 3.31 -3.71 -13.07
C ASN A 105 3.96 -2.36 -12.80
N TYR A 106 3.63 -1.35 -13.60
CA TYR A 106 4.12 0.01 -13.40
C TYR A 106 3.59 0.62 -12.10
N ASN A 107 2.30 0.44 -11.80
CA ASN A 107 1.71 0.90 -10.54
C ASN A 107 2.37 0.25 -9.31
N ALA A 108 2.58 -1.08 -9.36
CA ALA A 108 3.28 -1.82 -8.31
C ALA A 108 4.74 -1.37 -8.15
N ALA A 109 5.47 -1.19 -9.25
CA ALA A 109 6.84 -0.72 -9.24
C ALA A 109 6.96 0.68 -8.62
N ALA A 110 6.11 1.62 -9.05
CA ALA A 110 6.05 2.97 -8.50
C ALA A 110 5.74 2.97 -7.00
N GLY A 111 4.76 2.17 -6.57
CA GLY A 111 4.45 2.02 -5.14
C GLY A 111 5.63 1.47 -4.32
N CYS A 112 6.36 0.48 -4.84
CA CYS A 112 7.56 -0.06 -4.19
C CYS A 112 8.68 1.00 -4.08
N GLU A 113 8.90 1.79 -5.12
CA GLU A 113 9.89 2.86 -5.13
C GLU A 113 9.55 3.96 -4.11
N ILE A 114 8.29 4.40 -4.08
CA ILE A 114 7.81 5.39 -3.10
C ILE A 114 7.96 4.88 -1.66
N ALA A 115 7.56 3.62 -1.40
CA ALA A 115 7.73 3.01 -0.08
C ALA A 115 9.22 2.90 0.30
N THR A 116 10.09 2.59 -0.66
CA THR A 116 11.55 2.51 -0.45
C THR A 116 12.17 3.86 -0.17
N MET A 117 11.74 4.92 -0.88
CA MET A 117 12.16 6.29 -0.59
C MET A 117 11.80 6.66 0.85
N TYR A 118 10.56 6.41 1.29
CA TYR A 118 10.16 6.64 2.68
C TYR A 118 10.94 5.80 3.69
N LEU A 119 11.27 4.56 3.34
CA LEU A 119 12.12 3.71 4.18
C LEU A 119 13.52 4.30 4.36
N LYS A 120 14.21 4.64 3.26
CA LYS A 120 15.62 5.04 3.29
C LYS A 120 15.80 6.47 3.77
N ASP A 121 15.00 7.39 3.23
CA ASP A 121 15.23 8.82 3.41
C ASP A 121 14.67 9.33 4.75
N TYR A 122 13.78 8.56 5.36
CA TYR A 122 13.09 8.93 6.60
C TYR A 122 13.18 7.86 7.70
N ALA A 123 12.75 6.63 7.43
CA ALA A 123 12.56 5.65 8.50
C ALA A 123 13.87 5.06 9.03
N LEU A 124 14.82 4.76 8.14
CA LEU A 124 16.16 4.24 8.46
C LEU A 124 17.21 5.33 8.65
N ARG A 125 16.90 6.58 8.31
CA ARG A 125 17.84 7.68 8.45
C ARG A 125 18.27 7.83 9.91
N GLU A 126 19.58 7.79 10.13
CA GLU A 126 20.16 7.95 11.45
C GLU A 126 19.78 9.32 12.04
N ARG A 127 19.31 9.29 13.29
CA ARG A 127 18.94 10.48 14.06
C ARG A 127 19.83 10.55 15.29
N LYS A 128 20.53 11.68 15.44
CA LYS A 128 21.48 11.87 16.54
C LYS A 128 20.78 11.67 17.88
N GLY A 129 21.26 10.71 18.67
CA GLY A 129 20.78 10.43 20.03
C GLY A 129 19.48 9.61 20.11
N GLU A 130 18.92 9.14 19.00
CA GLU A 130 17.74 8.27 19.01
C GLU A 130 18.15 6.79 18.90
N LYS A 131 17.51 5.91 19.69
CA LYS A 131 17.62 4.47 19.47
C LYS A 131 16.98 4.14 18.12
N LYS A 132 17.65 3.28 17.33
CA LYS A 132 17.07 2.74 16.10
C LYS A 132 15.74 2.04 16.44
N PRO A 133 14.62 2.41 15.79
CA PRO A 133 13.36 1.70 16.01
C PRO A 133 13.49 0.24 15.57
N ASP A 134 12.70 -0.63 16.19
CA ASP A 134 12.58 -2.00 15.69
C ASP A 134 11.93 -2.03 14.29
N ASN A 135 12.03 -3.17 13.62
CA ASN A 135 11.53 -3.31 12.27
C ASN A 135 10.00 -3.10 12.17
N GLU A 136 9.23 -3.44 13.21
CA GLU A 136 7.78 -3.28 13.18
C GLU A 136 7.39 -1.80 13.23
N THR A 137 8.02 -1.03 14.13
CA THR A 137 7.88 0.43 14.16
C THR A 137 8.33 1.06 12.84
N VAL A 138 9.44 0.60 12.25
CA VAL A 138 9.89 1.11 10.93
C VAL A 138 8.83 0.84 9.86
N VAL A 139 8.26 -0.37 9.77
CA VAL A 139 7.22 -0.71 8.79
C VAL A 139 5.99 0.21 8.92
N ARG A 140 5.52 0.42 10.15
CA ARG A 140 4.34 1.25 10.42
C ARG A 140 4.62 2.73 10.19
N LEU A 141 5.84 3.19 10.50
CA LEU A 141 6.31 4.53 10.18
C LEU A 141 6.36 4.78 8.66
N VAL A 142 6.88 3.82 7.88
CA VAL A 142 6.87 3.88 6.41
C VAL A 142 5.44 4.01 5.89
N TYR A 143 4.51 3.19 6.38
CA TYR A 143 3.12 3.28 5.95
C TYR A 143 2.47 4.62 6.31
N ALA A 144 2.69 5.14 7.52
CA ALA A 144 2.16 6.43 7.92
C ALA A 144 2.60 7.56 6.95
N MET A 145 3.84 7.51 6.48
CA MET A 145 4.35 8.45 5.47
C MET A 145 3.84 8.15 4.06
N TYR A 146 3.70 6.88 3.69
CA TYR A 146 3.13 6.49 2.41
C TYR A 146 1.69 7.02 2.26
N HIS A 147 0.90 6.89 3.31
CA HIS A 147 -0.50 7.31 3.35
C HIS A 147 -0.66 8.84 3.45
N GLY A 148 0.07 9.49 4.36
CA GLY A 148 -0.16 10.91 4.70
C GLY A 148 1.01 11.85 4.44
N GLY A 149 2.05 11.39 3.75
CA GLY A 149 3.24 12.15 3.41
C GLY A 149 4.27 12.28 4.55
N PRO A 150 5.43 12.91 4.27
CA PRO A 150 6.57 12.99 5.21
C PRO A 150 6.24 13.57 6.59
N ALA A 151 5.29 14.52 6.66
CA ALA A 151 4.88 15.17 7.90
C ALA A 151 4.26 14.19 8.92
N GLN A 152 3.85 12.99 8.48
CA GLN A 152 3.36 11.95 9.38
C GLN A 152 4.45 11.27 10.18
N ALA A 153 5.73 11.40 9.83
CA ALA A 153 6.81 10.68 10.51
C ALA A 153 6.82 10.97 12.02
N LYS A 154 6.89 12.26 12.38
CA LYS A 154 6.88 12.70 13.77
C LYS A 154 5.54 12.42 14.45
N LYS A 155 4.43 12.71 13.76
CA LYS A 155 3.07 12.54 14.29
C LYS A 155 2.76 11.08 14.63
N TYR A 156 3.20 10.14 13.79
CA TYR A 156 3.06 8.70 14.03
C TYR A 156 3.84 8.28 15.28
N LEU A 157 5.12 8.66 15.40
CA LEU A 157 5.94 8.31 16.56
C LEU A 157 5.41 8.93 17.87
N GLU A 158 4.75 10.08 17.81
CA GLU A 158 4.05 10.68 18.95
C GLU A 158 2.79 9.88 19.32
N ARG A 159 1.95 9.52 18.33
CA ARG A 159 0.77 8.67 18.55
C ARG A 159 1.15 7.31 19.13
N GLU A 160 2.21 6.69 18.61
CA GLU A 160 2.72 5.40 19.07
C GLU A 160 3.19 5.46 20.52
N ARG A 161 4.05 6.43 20.87
CA ARG A 161 4.52 6.63 22.25
C ARG A 161 3.39 6.91 23.24
N ALA A 162 2.34 7.60 22.80
CA ALA A 162 1.18 7.89 23.62
C ALA A 162 0.15 6.74 23.68
N GLY A 163 0.34 5.64 22.92
CA GLY A 163 -0.66 4.58 22.79
C GLY A 163 -1.96 5.01 22.07
N LYS A 164 -1.93 6.13 21.33
CA LYS A 164 -3.08 6.78 20.68
C LYS A 164 -3.02 6.65 19.16
N LEU A 165 -2.82 5.42 18.69
CA LEU A 165 -2.81 5.09 17.27
C LEU A 165 -4.18 5.37 16.64
N SER A 166 -4.18 5.85 15.40
CA SER A 166 -5.41 6.03 14.62
C SER A 166 -5.95 4.68 14.11
N ASP A 167 -7.16 4.66 13.57
CA ASP A 167 -7.72 3.45 12.95
C ASP A 167 -6.90 3.01 11.74
N ILE A 168 -6.39 3.96 10.95
CA ILE A 168 -5.51 3.68 9.81
C ILE A 168 -4.22 2.99 10.26
N ASP A 169 -3.61 3.46 11.35
CA ASP A 169 -2.40 2.85 11.92
C ASP A 169 -2.68 1.41 12.43
N ARG A 170 -3.86 1.18 13.02
CA ARG A 170 -4.28 -0.13 13.55
C ARG A 170 -4.61 -1.12 12.42
N LEU A 171 -5.37 -0.68 11.42
CA LEU A 171 -5.78 -1.50 10.29
C LEU A 171 -4.58 -1.95 9.47
N PHE A 172 -3.64 -1.05 9.18
CA PHE A 172 -2.42 -1.42 8.49
C PHE A 172 -1.60 -2.46 9.27
N TRP A 173 -1.49 -2.29 10.60
CA TRP A 173 -0.81 -3.29 11.43
C TRP A 173 -1.51 -4.65 11.38
N GLU A 174 -2.84 -4.66 11.34
CA GLU A 174 -3.61 -5.89 11.13
C GLU A 174 -3.30 -6.55 9.78
N LYS A 175 -3.29 -5.78 8.67
CA LYS A 175 -2.95 -6.32 7.34
C LYS A 175 -1.53 -6.86 7.30
N TYR A 176 -0.57 -6.16 7.90
CA TYR A 176 0.82 -6.63 7.98
C TYR A 176 0.90 -7.97 8.71
N LYS A 177 0.20 -8.15 9.83
CA LYS A 177 0.12 -9.44 10.53
C LYS A 177 -0.55 -10.53 9.67
N TRP A 178 -1.58 -10.20 8.91
CA TRP A 178 -2.21 -11.18 8.01
C TRP A 178 -1.27 -11.63 6.90
N VAL A 179 -0.54 -10.71 6.27
CA VAL A 179 0.50 -11.06 5.28
C VAL A 179 1.58 -11.92 5.93
N THR A 180 2.04 -11.55 7.13
CA THR A 180 3.04 -12.30 7.90
C THR A 180 2.60 -13.76 8.14
N ASN A 181 1.31 -13.96 8.44
CA ASN A 181 0.73 -15.27 8.73
C ASN A 181 0.11 -15.95 7.49
N ALA A 182 0.33 -15.42 6.28
CA ALA A 182 -0.28 -15.88 5.04
C ALA A 182 -1.82 -16.04 5.11
N SER A 183 -2.49 -15.22 5.92
CA SER A 183 -3.95 -15.24 6.14
C SER A 183 -4.71 -14.55 5.01
N TRP A 184 -4.47 -14.99 3.77
CA TRP A 184 -5.01 -14.40 2.55
C TRP A 184 -6.54 -14.49 2.45
N ASP A 185 -7.15 -15.47 3.12
CA ASP A 185 -8.60 -15.64 3.27
C ASP A 185 -9.30 -14.39 3.84
N LYS A 186 -8.58 -13.58 4.62
CA LYS A 186 -9.11 -12.35 5.22
C LYS A 186 -9.44 -11.27 4.17
N ILE A 187 -9.04 -11.48 2.91
CA ILE A 187 -9.30 -10.54 1.81
C ILE A 187 -10.79 -10.37 1.55
N ASP A 188 -11.60 -11.39 1.85
CA ASP A 188 -13.06 -11.37 1.69
C ASP A 188 -13.72 -10.24 2.48
N ARG A 189 -13.08 -9.79 3.58
CA ARG A 189 -13.53 -8.64 4.37
C ARG A 189 -13.53 -7.32 3.61
N CYS A 190 -12.89 -7.24 2.43
CA CYS A 190 -12.95 -6.05 1.59
C CYS A 190 -13.11 -6.33 0.09
N LEU A 191 -13.03 -7.60 -0.34
CA LEU A 191 -13.44 -8.02 -1.69
C LEU A 191 -14.93 -8.40 -1.78
N GLY A 192 -15.61 -8.64 -0.65
CA GLY A 192 -17.07 -8.88 -0.60
C GLY A 192 -17.89 -7.60 -0.81
N GLU A 193 -18.94 -7.70 -1.62
CA GLU A 193 -20.00 -6.70 -1.86
C GLU A 193 -19.55 -5.25 -2.07
N GLY A 194 -18.99 -4.94 -3.26
CA GLY A 194 -19.03 -3.58 -3.84
C GLY A 194 -18.27 -2.47 -3.10
N ASP A 195 -17.66 -2.73 -1.95
CA ASP A 195 -17.13 -1.68 -1.09
C ASP A 195 -15.73 -1.19 -1.49
N SER A 196 -15.59 0.13 -1.42
CA SER A 196 -14.37 0.88 -1.70
C SER A 196 -13.27 0.46 -0.70
N PRO A 197 -11.98 0.42 -1.11
CA PRO A 197 -10.87 0.03 -0.23
C PRO A 197 -10.67 0.90 1.03
N LEU A 198 -11.35 2.05 1.11
CA LEU A 198 -11.38 2.93 2.28
C LEU A 198 -12.77 3.00 2.97
N ALA A 199 -13.76 2.23 2.50
CA ALA A 199 -15.15 2.28 2.99
C ALA A 199 -15.53 1.18 3.98
N VAL A 200 -14.62 0.26 4.34
CA VAL A 200 -14.84 -0.64 5.48
C VAL A 200 -14.50 0.08 6.79
N LEU A 201 -15.19 1.20 7.05
CA LEU A 201 -15.36 1.79 8.38
C LEU A 201 -16.72 2.47 8.44
N PRO A 202 -17.64 2.03 9.32
CA PRO A 202 -18.69 2.92 9.79
C PRO A 202 -18.02 4.01 10.63
N GLY A 203 -17.91 5.22 10.10
CA GLY A 203 -17.56 6.42 10.88
C GLY A 203 -16.25 7.14 10.59
N SER A 204 -15.48 6.79 9.54
CA SER A 204 -14.30 7.60 9.17
C SER A 204 -14.68 8.79 8.29
N SER A 205 -15.01 9.90 8.94
CA SER A 205 -15.02 11.22 8.31
C SER A 205 -13.64 11.49 7.69
N LEU A 206 -13.61 11.56 6.36
CA LEU A 206 -12.45 12.04 5.61
C LEU A 206 -12.06 13.42 6.16
N ILE A 207 -10.82 13.54 6.60
CA ILE A 207 -10.21 14.82 6.94
C ILE A 207 -10.19 15.64 5.65
N ASN A 208 -11.11 16.60 5.54
CA ASN A 208 -10.99 17.74 4.65
C ASN A 208 -9.70 18.47 5.03
N VAL A 209 -8.67 18.37 4.20
CA VAL A 209 -7.62 19.37 4.16
C VAL A 209 -8.08 20.41 3.13
N GLN A 210 -8.73 21.46 3.62
CA GLN A 210 -8.70 22.77 3.00
C GLN A 210 -7.31 23.38 3.19
#